data_AF-A0AAE3UKG2-F1
#
_entry.id   AF-A0AAE3UKG2-F1
#
_cell.length_a   1.000
_cell.length_b   1.000
_cell.length_c   1.000
_cell.angle_alpha   90.00
_cell.angle_beta   90.00
_cell.angle_gamma   90.00
#
_symmetry.space_group_name_H-M   'P 1'
#
loop_
_entity.id
_entity.type
_entity.pdbx_description
1 polymer ?
#
loop_
_entity_poly.entity_id
_entity_poly.type
_entity_poly.pdbx_seq_one_letter_code
_entity_poly.pdbx_strand_id
1 'polypeptide(L)'
;MKPDAAQVKTFLLQLQDSLCQQLSAVDGAPFIEDAWQREGGGGGRSRVLREGRVFEQAGVNFSHVHGDAMPASATAHRPELAGRSFEAMGVSLVVHPLNPYVPTSHANVRFFIAEKPGADPVWWFGGGFDLTPYYGFEEDAVHWHRTARDLCLPFGEEVYPRYKKWCDDYFYLKHRQEQRGIGGLFFDDLNTPDFDHCFAFMQAVGNGYADAYLPIVERRKATPYGERERHFQLYRRGRYVEFNLVWDRGTLFGLQTGGRTESILMSMPPLVRWEYDYQPEPGSPEAALSEFIQVRDWL
;
A
#
# COMPACT_ATOMS: atom_id res chain seq x y z
N MET A 1 19.12 -1.57 20.92
CA MET A 1 20.04 -0.84 20.02
C MET A 1 19.45 0.54 19.74
N LYS A 2 20.24 1.56 19.38
CA LYS A 2 19.66 2.83 18.92
C LYS A 2 19.09 2.62 17.50
N PRO A 3 17.92 3.20 17.16
CA PRO A 3 17.39 3.14 15.80
C PRO A 3 18.39 3.67 14.77
N ASP A 4 18.55 2.96 13.65
CA ASP A 4 19.44 3.35 12.54
C ASP A 4 18.64 3.72 11.29
N ALA A 5 18.40 5.03 11.14
CA ALA A 5 17.67 5.57 9.99
C ALA A 5 18.42 5.36 8.65
N ALA A 6 19.76 5.34 8.67
CA ALA A 6 20.56 5.17 7.46
C ALA A 6 20.48 3.74 6.91
N GLN A 7 20.45 2.75 7.81
CA GLN A 7 20.22 1.36 7.46
C GLN A 7 18.83 1.16 6.83
N VAL A 8 17.78 1.75 7.43
CA VAL A 8 16.42 1.67 6.90
C VAL A 8 16.33 2.32 5.51
N LYS A 9 16.93 3.51 5.33
CA LYS A 9 16.97 4.20 4.05
C LYS A 9 17.61 3.34 2.95
N THR A 10 18.74 2.69 3.27
CA THR A 10 19.45 1.82 2.34
C THR A 10 18.57 0.67 1.88
N PHE A 11 17.90 0.00 2.82
CA PHE A 11 16.95 -1.07 2.50
C PHE A 11 15.79 -0.58 1.63
N LEU A 12 15.17 0.56 1.96
CA LEU A 12 14.03 1.09 1.22
C LEU A 12 14.38 1.47 -0.23
N LEU A 13 15.57 2.02 -0.47
CA LEU A 13 16.05 2.31 -1.81
C LEU A 13 16.23 1.02 -2.63
N GLN A 14 16.85 -0.01 -2.03
CA GLN A 14 17.02 -1.32 -2.65
C GLN A 14 15.67 -2.02 -2.90
N LEU A 15 14.73 -1.90 -1.98
CA LEU A 15 13.39 -2.44 -2.12
C LEU A 15 12.67 -1.80 -3.31
N GLN A 16 12.71 -0.47 -3.45
CA GLN A 16 12.14 0.19 -4.62
C GLN A 16 12.78 -0.30 -5.93
N ASP A 17 14.11 -0.45 -5.96
CA ASP A 17 14.84 -0.94 -7.13
C ASP A 17 14.39 -2.36 -7.50
N SER A 18 14.34 -3.26 -6.51
CA SER A 18 13.89 -4.64 -6.68
C SER A 18 12.44 -4.74 -7.16
N LEU A 19 11.52 -4.01 -6.53
CA LEU A 19 10.10 -4.02 -6.91
C LEU A 19 9.88 -3.51 -8.32
N CYS A 20 10.54 -2.41 -8.71
CA CYS A 20 10.46 -1.91 -10.08
C CYS A 20 11.01 -2.92 -11.08
N GLN A 21 12.14 -3.56 -10.79
CA GLN A 21 12.71 -4.58 -11.66
C GLN A 21 11.77 -5.77 -11.86
N GLN A 22 11.19 -6.30 -10.78
CA GLN A 22 10.29 -7.45 -10.84
C GLN A 22 8.97 -7.12 -11.56
N LEU A 23 8.36 -5.97 -11.28
CA LEU A 23 7.16 -5.52 -11.97
C LEU A 23 7.44 -5.26 -13.47
N SER A 24 8.55 -4.61 -13.81
CA SER A 24 8.96 -4.41 -15.20
C SER A 24 9.25 -5.73 -15.92
N ALA A 25 9.73 -6.77 -15.24
CA ALA A 25 9.95 -8.08 -15.86
C ALA A 25 8.63 -8.74 -16.29
N VAL A 26 7.57 -8.59 -15.49
CA VAL A 26 6.24 -9.13 -15.78
C VAL A 26 5.53 -8.34 -16.89
N ASP A 27 5.64 -7.01 -16.87
CA ASP A 27 5.00 -6.12 -17.85
C ASP A 27 5.77 -6.04 -19.18
N GLY A 28 7.09 -5.88 -19.09
CA GLY A 28 8.03 -5.57 -20.17
C GLY A 28 8.21 -4.09 -20.49
N ALA A 29 7.49 -3.18 -19.82
CA ALA A 29 7.77 -1.75 -19.87
C ALA A 29 8.63 -1.31 -18.66
N PRO A 30 9.55 -0.33 -18.83
CA PRO A 30 10.34 0.22 -17.74
C PRO A 30 9.54 1.21 -16.89
N PHE A 31 9.92 1.35 -15.62
CA PHE A 31 9.52 2.52 -14.82
C PHE A 31 10.32 3.75 -15.23
N ILE A 32 9.65 4.91 -15.29
CA ILE A 32 10.29 6.21 -15.47
C ILE A 32 10.46 6.86 -14.09
N GLU A 33 11.69 7.25 -13.77
CA GLU A 33 12.02 7.91 -12.51
C GLU A 33 11.90 9.43 -12.62
N ASP A 34 11.31 10.02 -11.57
CA ASP A 34 11.24 11.44 -11.31
C ASP A 34 11.78 11.69 -9.89
N ALA A 35 13.01 12.18 -9.83
CA ALA A 35 13.69 12.53 -8.59
C ALA A 35 13.37 13.97 -8.20
N TRP A 36 13.00 14.19 -6.93
CA TRP A 36 12.56 15.49 -6.45
C TRP A 36 13.12 15.80 -5.06
N GLN A 37 13.20 17.09 -4.75
CA GLN A 37 13.62 17.62 -3.46
C GLN A 37 12.49 18.41 -2.81
N ARG A 38 12.49 18.47 -1.48
CA ARG A 38 11.53 19.24 -0.68
C ARG A 38 12.25 20.44 -0.07
N GLU A 39 11.68 21.64 -0.24
CA GLU A 39 12.24 22.88 0.32
C GLU A 39 12.47 22.79 1.83
N GLY A 40 11.53 22.16 2.56
CA GLY A 40 11.62 21.95 4.01
C GLY A 40 12.48 20.76 4.45
N GLY A 41 13.33 20.19 3.59
CA GLY A 41 14.23 19.08 3.91
C GLY A 41 13.80 17.72 3.32
N GLY A 42 14.76 17.04 2.71
CA GLY A 42 14.62 15.73 2.10
C GLY A 42 14.14 15.76 0.65
N GLY A 43 13.43 14.70 0.24
CA GLY A 43 12.98 14.49 -1.14
C GLY A 43 12.49 13.07 -1.39
N GLY A 44 12.54 12.64 -2.65
CA GLY A 44 12.15 11.28 -3.02
C GLY A 44 12.46 10.90 -4.46
N ARG A 45 12.17 9.65 -4.78
CA ARG A 45 12.21 9.07 -6.13
C ARG A 45 10.82 8.53 -6.43
N SER A 46 10.08 9.19 -7.31
CA SER A 46 8.82 8.65 -7.80
C SER A 46 9.09 7.85 -9.06
N ARG A 47 8.65 6.60 -9.12
CA ARG A 47 8.80 5.77 -10.32
C ARG A 47 7.44 5.35 -10.83
N VAL A 48 7.15 5.65 -12.09
CA VAL A 48 5.84 5.38 -12.70
C VAL A 48 6.01 4.61 -14.00
N LEU A 49 5.22 3.55 -14.16
CA LEU A 49 4.98 2.81 -15.38
C LEU A 49 3.54 3.13 -15.81
N ARG A 50 3.35 3.54 -17.06
CA ARG A 50 2.04 3.87 -17.65
C ARG A 50 1.89 3.16 -18.98
N GLU A 51 0.65 2.84 -19.35
CA GLU A 51 0.32 2.23 -20.64
C GLU A 51 1.11 0.94 -20.89
N GLY A 52 1.35 0.18 -19.82
CA GLY A 52 2.02 -1.12 -19.89
C GLY A 52 1.13 -2.21 -20.46
N ARG A 53 1.76 -3.35 -20.76
CA ARG A 53 1.04 -4.50 -21.36
C ARG A 53 0.20 -5.26 -20.33
N VAL A 54 0.61 -5.22 -19.07
CA VAL A 54 -0.04 -5.89 -17.94
C VAL A 54 -0.57 -4.85 -16.96
N PHE A 55 0.24 -3.85 -16.65
CA PHE A 55 -0.08 -2.75 -15.74
C PHE A 55 -0.45 -1.51 -16.55
N GLU A 56 -1.73 -1.14 -16.49
CA GLU A 56 -2.21 0.09 -17.13
C GLU A 56 -1.56 1.32 -16.48
N GLN A 57 -1.40 1.25 -15.15
CA GLN A 57 -0.55 2.17 -14.39
C GLN A 57 0.02 1.45 -13.17
N ALA A 58 1.29 1.66 -12.89
CA ALA A 58 1.92 1.26 -11.64
C ALA A 58 2.83 2.38 -11.17
N GLY A 59 2.87 2.64 -9.87
CA GLY A 59 3.92 3.48 -9.31
C GLY A 59 4.49 2.92 -8.03
N VAL A 60 5.78 3.15 -7.85
CA VAL A 60 6.57 2.71 -6.70
C VAL A 60 7.37 3.92 -6.24
N ASN A 61 6.92 4.56 -5.18
CA ASN A 61 7.47 5.82 -4.71
C ASN A 61 8.32 5.59 -3.46
N PHE A 62 9.53 6.12 -3.48
CA PHE A 62 10.36 6.29 -2.29
C PHE A 62 10.33 7.75 -1.87
N SER A 63 10.23 8.00 -0.57
CA SER A 63 10.46 9.31 0.02
C SER A 63 11.31 9.22 1.27
N HIS A 64 12.10 10.26 1.53
CA HIS A 64 12.78 10.52 2.78
C HIS A 64 12.71 12.01 3.04
N VAL A 65 11.85 12.42 3.97
CA VAL A 65 11.63 13.80 4.37
C VAL A 65 12.09 13.99 5.81
N HIS A 66 12.61 15.17 6.11
CA HIS A 66 13.07 15.51 7.46
C HIS A 66 12.82 16.99 7.75
N GLY A 67 12.91 17.37 9.02
CA GLY A 67 12.78 18.76 9.44
C GLY A 67 13.06 18.97 10.93
N ASP A 68 13.25 20.22 11.31
CA ASP A 68 13.67 20.58 12.68
C ASP A 68 12.52 20.52 13.71
N ALA A 69 11.27 20.51 13.24
CA ALA A 69 10.09 20.43 14.09
C ALA A 69 8.90 19.77 13.36
N MET A 70 8.11 19.00 14.10
CA MET A 70 6.84 18.44 13.61
C MET A 70 5.78 19.54 13.39
N PRO A 71 4.88 19.41 12.39
CA PRO A 71 3.72 20.29 12.26
C PRO A 71 2.82 20.26 13.49
N ALA A 72 2.19 21.39 13.83
CA ALA A 72 1.31 21.51 15.00
C ALA A 72 0.18 20.46 15.01
N SER A 73 -0.35 20.11 13.83
CA SER A 73 -1.36 19.07 13.65
C SER A 73 -0.89 17.68 14.09
N ALA A 74 0.38 17.34 13.87
CA ALA A 74 0.94 16.06 14.30
C ALA A 74 1.20 16.02 15.81
N THR A 75 1.62 17.14 16.40
CA THR A 75 1.91 17.22 17.85
C THR A 75 0.64 17.25 18.72
N ALA A 76 -0.51 17.65 18.16
CA ALA A 76 -1.78 17.70 18.89
C ALA A 76 -2.22 16.31 19.42
N HIS A 77 -1.89 15.26 18.68
CA HIS A 77 -2.21 13.87 19.05
C HIS A 77 -1.02 13.11 19.66
N ARG A 78 0.19 13.68 19.61
CA ARG A 78 1.44 13.11 20.15
C ARG A 78 2.31 14.20 20.79
N PRO A 79 1.96 14.67 21.99
CA PRO A 79 2.68 15.76 22.67
C PRO A 79 4.18 15.48 22.88
N GLU A 80 4.56 14.21 22.98
CA GLU A 80 5.94 13.74 23.10
C GLU A 80 6.82 14.07 21.88
N LEU A 81 6.21 14.41 20.74
CA LEU A 81 6.90 14.85 19.52
C LEU A 81 7.19 16.36 19.49
N ALA A 82 6.64 17.13 20.42
CA ALA A 82 6.81 18.57 20.44
C ALA A 82 8.28 18.97 20.67
N GLY A 83 8.79 19.84 19.80
CA GLY A 83 10.19 20.33 19.86
C GLY A 83 11.24 19.27 19.54
N ARG A 84 10.85 18.19 18.85
CA ARG A 84 11.76 17.19 18.28
C ARG A 84 11.99 17.46 16.79
N SER A 85 13.21 17.24 16.31
CA SER A 85 13.46 17.05 14.88
C SER A 85 12.86 15.71 14.44
N PHE A 86 12.58 15.54 13.16
CA PHE A 86 12.00 14.31 12.64
C PHE A 86 12.60 13.87 11.31
N GLU A 87 12.55 12.56 11.08
CA GLU A 87 12.71 11.95 9.77
C GLU A 87 11.55 10.98 9.52
N ALA A 88 11.03 10.99 8.30
CA ALA A 88 10.07 10.02 7.81
C ALA A 88 10.52 9.51 6.45
N MET A 89 10.58 8.19 6.30
CA MET A 89 10.97 7.56 5.06
C MET A 89 10.11 6.34 4.77
N GLY A 90 9.91 6.02 3.50
CA GLY A 90 9.13 4.84 3.13
C GLY A 90 9.13 4.56 1.64
N VAL A 91 8.68 3.34 1.31
CA VAL A 91 8.27 2.93 -0.02
C VAL A 91 6.76 2.73 -0.01
N SER A 92 6.08 3.33 -0.98
CA SER A 92 4.64 3.16 -1.20
C SER A 92 4.40 2.84 -2.65
N LEU A 93 3.56 1.85 -2.94
CA LEU A 93 3.22 1.46 -4.29
C LEU A 93 1.74 1.19 -4.47
N VAL A 94 1.26 1.43 -5.68
CA VAL A 94 -0.04 0.99 -6.16
C VAL A 94 0.13 0.45 -7.57
N VAL A 95 -0.49 -0.68 -7.85
CA VAL A 95 -0.53 -1.29 -9.19
C VAL A 95 -1.97 -1.41 -9.64
N HIS A 96 -2.27 -0.84 -10.81
CA HIS A 96 -3.54 -0.94 -11.51
C HIS A 96 -3.36 -1.75 -12.80
N PRO A 97 -3.69 -3.04 -12.80
CA PRO A 97 -3.61 -3.88 -13.99
C PRO A 97 -4.60 -3.46 -15.06
N LEU A 98 -4.24 -3.68 -16.32
CA LEU A 98 -5.12 -3.50 -17.47
C LEU A 98 -6.23 -4.56 -17.49
N ASN A 99 -5.86 -5.82 -17.23
CA ASN A 99 -6.79 -6.95 -17.27
C ASN A 99 -7.67 -6.98 -15.99
N PRO A 100 -9.01 -6.96 -16.09
CA PRO A 100 -9.93 -7.02 -14.94
C PRO A 100 -9.77 -8.27 -14.05
N TYR A 101 -9.20 -9.34 -14.56
CA TYR A 101 -8.97 -10.55 -13.76
C TYR A 101 -7.69 -10.49 -12.91
N VAL A 102 -6.85 -9.47 -13.11
CA VAL A 102 -5.71 -9.18 -12.24
C VAL A 102 -6.16 -8.12 -11.22
N PRO A 103 -6.07 -8.40 -9.91
CA PRO A 103 -6.48 -7.45 -8.86
C PRO A 103 -5.60 -6.20 -8.84
N THR A 104 -6.15 -5.05 -8.47
CA THR A 104 -5.31 -3.94 -7.98
C THR A 104 -4.64 -4.35 -6.68
N SER A 105 -3.41 -3.89 -6.47
CA SER A 105 -2.70 -4.10 -5.21
C SER A 105 -2.05 -2.82 -4.71
N HIS A 106 -1.86 -2.77 -3.41
CA HIS A 106 -1.15 -1.70 -2.74
C HIS A 106 -0.18 -2.29 -1.72
N ALA A 107 0.96 -1.62 -1.53
CA ALA A 107 1.85 -1.89 -0.42
C ALA A 107 2.52 -0.61 0.08
N ASN A 108 2.80 -0.59 1.37
CA ASN A 108 3.53 0.47 2.03
C ASN A 108 4.45 -0.12 3.08
N VAL A 109 5.68 0.38 3.18
CA VAL A 109 6.54 0.20 4.33
C VAL A 109 7.24 1.51 4.65
N ARG A 110 7.19 1.93 5.92
CA ARG A 110 7.69 3.23 6.36
C ARG A 110 8.30 3.17 7.74
N PHE A 111 9.17 4.13 8.00
CA PHE A 111 9.82 4.36 9.27
C PHE A 111 9.74 5.83 9.63
N PHE A 112 9.45 6.10 10.89
CA PHE A 112 9.44 7.43 11.47
C PHE A 112 10.36 7.44 12.69
N ILE A 113 11.13 8.52 12.84
CA ILE A 113 11.92 8.80 14.02
C ILE A 113 11.86 10.29 14.36
N ALA A 114 11.76 10.58 15.65
CA ALA A 114 11.81 11.94 16.20
C ALA A 114 12.82 12.03 17.35
N GLU A 115 13.73 13.00 17.25
CA GLU A 115 14.89 13.13 18.12
C GLU A 115 14.91 14.47 18.86
N LYS A 116 15.48 14.45 20.06
CA LYS A 116 15.74 15.66 20.85
C LYS A 116 17.01 15.47 21.65
N PRO A 117 17.93 16.46 21.68
CA PRO A 117 19.12 16.38 22.50
C PRO A 117 18.78 16.09 23.97
N GLY A 118 19.43 15.06 24.54
CA GLY A 118 19.24 14.66 25.93
C GLY A 118 17.97 13.83 26.22
N ALA A 119 17.23 13.38 25.21
CA ALA A 119 16.10 12.47 25.36
C ALA A 119 16.20 11.27 24.42
N ASP A 120 15.62 10.14 24.81
CA ASP A 120 15.53 8.98 23.93
C ASP A 120 14.67 9.28 22.69
N PRO A 121 15.00 8.72 21.51
CA PRO A 121 14.24 8.93 20.28
C PRO A 121 12.87 8.25 20.38
N VAL A 122 11.85 8.89 19.79
CA VAL A 122 10.54 8.26 19.57
C VAL A 122 10.51 7.76 18.14
N TRP A 123 10.21 6.49 17.93
CA TRP A 123 10.23 5.89 16.60
C TRP A 123 9.19 4.80 16.47
N TRP A 124 8.81 4.51 15.23
CA TRP A 124 7.98 3.37 14.89
C TRP A 124 8.09 3.03 13.40
N PHE A 125 7.78 1.77 13.08
CA PHE A 125 7.50 1.33 11.73
C PHE A 125 5.98 1.29 11.48
N GLY A 126 5.62 1.39 10.21
CA GLY A 126 4.27 1.15 9.74
C GLY A 126 4.31 0.57 8.33
N GLY A 127 3.20 -0.03 7.90
CA GLY A 127 3.14 -0.60 6.57
C GLY A 127 2.07 -1.66 6.41
N GLY A 128 2.28 -2.50 5.41
CA GLY A 128 1.36 -3.55 5.02
C GLY A 128 1.23 -3.67 3.51
N PHE A 129 0.43 -4.63 3.09
CA PHE A 129 0.01 -4.78 1.71
C PHE A 129 -1.41 -5.31 1.68
N ASP A 130 -2.17 -4.97 0.64
CA ASP A 130 -3.56 -5.39 0.49
C ASP A 130 -3.95 -5.59 -0.98
N LEU A 131 -4.96 -6.44 -1.20
CA LEU A 131 -5.40 -6.87 -2.53
C LEU A 131 -6.84 -6.46 -2.80
N THR A 132 -7.07 -5.84 -3.96
CA THR A 132 -8.36 -5.32 -4.42
C THR A 132 -8.78 -5.98 -5.72
N PRO A 133 -9.44 -7.16 -5.68
CA PRO A 133 -9.94 -7.83 -6.87
C PRO A 133 -11.16 -7.13 -7.48
N TYR A 134 -11.31 -7.31 -8.78
CA TYR A 134 -12.54 -7.00 -9.52
C TYR A 134 -13.36 -8.26 -9.74
N TYR A 135 -12.69 -9.39 -9.99
CA TYR A 135 -13.27 -10.72 -10.00
C TYR A 135 -12.54 -11.56 -8.98
N GLY A 136 -13.29 -12.18 -8.06
CA GLY A 136 -12.73 -12.96 -6.97
C GLY A 136 -12.34 -14.38 -7.38
N PHE A 137 -11.14 -14.80 -7.01
CA PHE A 137 -10.69 -16.19 -7.12
C PHE A 137 -10.19 -16.67 -5.76
N GLU A 138 -10.81 -17.72 -5.22
CA GLU A 138 -10.48 -18.23 -3.89
C GLU A 138 -9.01 -18.66 -3.79
N GLU A 139 -8.48 -19.32 -4.81
CA GLU A 139 -7.07 -19.72 -4.90
C GLU A 139 -6.07 -18.54 -4.89
N ASP A 140 -6.48 -17.35 -5.33
CA ASP A 140 -5.65 -16.15 -5.25
C ASP A 140 -5.70 -15.56 -3.85
N ALA A 141 -6.89 -15.51 -3.25
CA ALA A 141 -7.08 -15.01 -1.89
C ALA A 141 -6.35 -15.89 -0.86
N VAL A 142 -6.47 -17.21 -0.98
CA VAL A 142 -5.75 -18.19 -0.15
C VAL A 142 -4.24 -18.04 -0.34
N HIS A 143 -3.75 -17.90 -1.57
CA HIS A 143 -2.32 -17.69 -1.81
C HIS A 143 -1.82 -16.38 -1.16
N TRP A 144 -2.52 -15.27 -1.41
CA TRP A 144 -2.21 -13.96 -0.84
C TRP A 144 -2.10 -13.99 0.67
N HIS A 145 -3.13 -14.53 1.33
CA HIS A 145 -3.19 -14.60 2.79
C HIS A 145 -2.24 -15.64 3.38
N ARG A 146 -1.96 -16.73 2.66
CA ARG A 146 -0.97 -17.73 3.10
C ARG A 146 0.43 -17.14 3.09
N THR A 147 0.81 -16.44 2.02
CA THR A 147 2.12 -15.75 1.94
C THR A 147 2.23 -14.70 3.05
N ALA A 148 1.16 -13.94 3.31
CA ALA A 148 1.12 -12.99 4.42
C ALA A 148 1.23 -13.64 5.81
N ARG A 149 0.61 -14.80 6.03
CA ARG A 149 0.76 -15.56 7.27
C ARG A 149 2.18 -16.08 7.41
N ASP A 150 2.70 -16.71 6.37
CA ASP A 150 3.99 -17.41 6.42
C ASP A 150 5.15 -16.44 6.69
N LEU A 151 5.12 -15.22 6.12
CA LEU A 151 6.10 -14.18 6.46
C LEU A 151 5.98 -13.66 7.89
N CYS A 152 4.80 -13.74 8.51
CA CYS A 152 4.56 -13.29 9.88
C CYS A 152 4.98 -14.34 10.92
N LEU A 153 4.96 -15.63 10.58
CA LEU A 153 5.22 -16.74 11.52
C LEU A 153 6.53 -16.59 12.33
N PRO A 154 7.68 -16.17 11.75
CA PRO A 154 8.91 -15.99 12.51
C PRO A 154 8.84 -14.88 13.58
N PHE A 155 7.85 -14.00 13.50
CA PHE A 155 7.65 -12.88 14.41
C PHE A 155 6.58 -13.15 15.48
N GLY A 156 5.90 -14.30 15.41
CA GLY A 156 4.92 -14.78 16.38
C GLY A 156 3.58 -15.18 15.74
N GLU A 157 2.93 -16.18 16.32
CA GLU A 157 1.68 -16.74 15.79
C GLU A 157 0.53 -15.72 15.74
N GLU A 158 0.51 -14.76 16.66
CA GLU A 158 -0.51 -13.70 16.75
C GLU A 158 -0.30 -12.53 15.77
N VAL A 159 0.86 -12.47 15.09
CA VAL A 159 1.22 -11.33 14.22
C VAL A 159 0.29 -11.25 13.01
N TYR A 160 0.06 -12.37 12.32
CA TYR A 160 -0.86 -12.41 11.16
C TYR A 160 -2.31 -12.11 11.56
N PRO A 161 -2.93 -12.81 12.54
CA PRO A 161 -4.30 -12.52 12.95
C PRO A 161 -4.51 -11.05 13.33
N ARG A 162 -3.57 -10.46 14.07
CA ARG A 162 -3.62 -9.05 14.47
C ARG A 162 -3.60 -8.09 13.27
N TYR A 163 -2.61 -8.23 12.39
CA TYR A 163 -2.43 -7.29 11.29
C TYR A 163 -3.36 -7.54 10.10
N LYS A 164 -3.86 -8.77 9.95
CA LYS A 164 -4.96 -9.07 9.03
C LYS A 164 -6.25 -8.40 9.49
N LYS A 165 -6.62 -8.57 10.77
CA LYS A 165 -7.79 -7.88 11.33
C LYS A 165 -7.69 -6.36 11.19
N TRP A 166 -6.51 -5.80 11.44
CA TRP A 166 -6.31 -4.35 11.29
C TRP A 166 -6.46 -3.91 9.82
N CYS A 167 -6.01 -4.73 8.87
CA CYS A 167 -6.22 -4.48 7.44
C CYS A 167 -7.72 -4.43 7.10
N ASP A 168 -8.49 -5.40 7.61
CA ASP A 168 -9.96 -5.45 7.44
C ASP A 168 -10.64 -4.20 8.01
N ASP A 169 -10.22 -3.74 9.20
CA ASP A 169 -10.80 -2.57 9.87
C ASP A 169 -10.40 -1.24 9.18
N TYR A 170 -9.19 -1.17 8.62
CA TYR A 170 -8.65 0.06 8.01
C TYR A 170 -9.23 0.31 6.61
N PHE A 171 -9.27 -0.72 5.76
CA PHE A 171 -9.68 -0.59 4.35
C PHE A 171 -11.19 -0.74 4.13
N TYR A 172 -11.98 -0.05 4.96
CA TYR A 172 -13.44 -0.08 4.95
C TYR A 172 -14.06 1.26 4.49
N LEU A 173 -14.94 1.20 3.48
CA LEU A 173 -15.67 2.37 3.00
C LEU A 173 -16.95 2.55 3.80
N LYS A 174 -16.90 3.34 4.87
CA LYS A 174 -18.02 3.53 5.82
C LYS A 174 -19.34 3.92 5.17
N HIS A 175 -19.31 4.79 4.15
CA HIS A 175 -20.50 5.28 3.45
C HIS A 175 -21.07 4.27 2.43
N ARG A 176 -20.32 3.22 2.09
CA ARG A 176 -20.76 2.12 1.22
C ARG A 176 -21.02 0.83 1.99
N GLN A 177 -20.57 0.75 3.23
CA GLN A 177 -20.60 -0.45 4.05
C GLN A 177 -19.93 -1.65 3.37
N GLU A 178 -18.83 -1.41 2.65
CA GLU A 178 -18.07 -2.44 1.94
C GLU A 178 -16.57 -2.32 2.20
N GLN A 179 -15.86 -3.43 2.10
CA GLN A 179 -14.40 -3.42 2.07
C GLN A 179 -13.88 -2.94 0.73
N ARG A 180 -12.71 -2.30 0.74
CA ARG A 180 -12.00 -1.91 -0.49
C ARG A 180 -11.64 -3.15 -1.31
N GLY A 181 -11.23 -4.22 -0.64
CA GLY A 181 -10.76 -5.47 -1.21
C GLY A 181 -10.78 -6.60 -0.19
N ILE A 182 -9.95 -7.62 -0.38
CA ILE A 182 -9.89 -8.83 0.48
C ILE A 182 -8.86 -8.73 1.61
N GLY A 183 -8.32 -7.53 1.84
CA GLY A 183 -7.34 -7.26 2.90
C GLY A 183 -5.94 -7.81 2.60
N GLY A 184 -5.22 -8.14 3.66
CA GLY A 184 -3.80 -8.48 3.66
C GLY A 184 -3.22 -8.17 5.02
N LEU A 185 -2.18 -7.35 5.09
CA LEU A 185 -1.59 -6.87 6.35
C LEU A 185 -1.74 -5.36 6.45
N PHE A 186 -2.01 -4.85 7.65
CA PHE A 186 -1.85 -3.44 7.98
C PHE A 186 -1.31 -3.31 9.40
N PHE A 187 -0.27 -2.49 9.55
CA PHE A 187 0.30 -2.14 10.84
C PHE A 187 0.75 -0.69 10.88
N ASP A 188 0.69 -0.12 12.07
CA ASP A 188 1.17 1.21 12.41
C ASP A 188 1.67 1.17 13.85
N ASP A 189 2.46 2.17 14.24
CA ASP A 189 3.01 2.27 15.61
C ASP A 189 3.78 1.03 16.08
N LEU A 190 4.43 0.31 15.16
CA LEU A 190 5.24 -0.86 15.49
C LEU A 190 6.61 -0.43 16.02
N ASN A 191 6.82 -0.58 17.33
CA ASN A 191 8.08 -0.24 18.00
C ASN A 191 8.50 -1.24 19.09
N THR A 192 7.87 -2.43 19.13
CA THR A 192 8.15 -3.50 20.09
C THR A 192 8.42 -4.83 19.38
N PRO A 193 9.29 -5.70 19.91
CA PRO A 193 10.02 -5.56 21.18
C PRO A 193 11.22 -4.62 21.09
N ASP A 194 11.86 -4.50 19.93
CA ASP A 194 13.01 -3.64 19.68
C ASP A 194 13.12 -3.25 18.20
N PHE A 195 14.07 -2.37 17.90
CA PHE A 195 14.26 -1.84 16.54
C PHE A 195 14.62 -2.92 15.52
N ASP A 196 15.52 -3.84 15.86
CA ASP A 196 16.03 -4.83 14.91
C ASP A 196 14.92 -5.83 14.53
N HIS A 197 14.12 -6.24 15.52
CA HIS A 197 12.95 -7.08 15.29
C HIS A 197 11.90 -6.39 14.40
N CYS A 198 11.54 -5.15 14.73
CA CYS A 198 10.56 -4.39 13.95
C CYS A 198 11.07 -4.09 12.53
N PHE A 199 12.37 -3.82 12.38
CA PHE A 199 12.99 -3.59 11.09
C PHE A 199 12.97 -4.87 10.25
N ALA A 200 13.36 -6.01 10.81
CA ALA A 200 13.29 -7.30 10.14
C ALA A 200 11.85 -7.65 9.70
N PHE A 201 10.84 -7.34 10.52
CA PHE A 201 9.43 -7.52 10.15
C PHE A 201 9.04 -6.63 8.97
N MET A 202 9.41 -5.35 9.01
CA MET A 202 9.16 -4.42 7.90
C MET A 202 9.84 -4.90 6.60
N GLN A 203 11.06 -5.43 6.69
CA GLN A 203 11.76 -6.03 5.55
C GLN A 203 11.01 -7.25 5.00
N ALA A 204 10.53 -8.15 5.88
CA ALA A 204 9.74 -9.31 5.48
C ALA A 204 8.45 -8.91 4.76
N VAL A 205 7.73 -7.89 5.25
CA VAL A 205 6.53 -7.37 4.60
C VAL A 205 6.85 -6.75 3.23
N GLY A 206 7.89 -5.92 3.15
CA GLY A 206 8.28 -5.25 1.91
C GLY A 206 8.63 -6.23 0.80
N ASN A 207 9.42 -7.27 1.12
CA ASN A 207 9.79 -8.31 0.17
C ASN A 207 8.59 -9.24 -0.16
N GLY A 208 7.82 -9.64 0.87
CA GLY A 208 6.71 -10.58 0.72
C GLY A 208 5.57 -10.07 -0.15
N TYR A 209 5.45 -8.76 -0.37
CA TYR A 209 4.48 -8.20 -1.32
C TYR A 209 4.65 -8.79 -2.73
N ALA A 210 5.88 -8.84 -3.26
CA ALA A 210 6.10 -9.33 -4.61
C ALA A 210 5.88 -10.85 -4.69
N ASP A 211 6.32 -11.58 -3.66
CA ASP A 211 6.10 -13.02 -3.51
C ASP A 211 4.60 -13.38 -3.50
N ALA A 212 3.76 -12.51 -2.92
CA ALA A 212 2.32 -12.69 -2.86
C ALA A 212 1.60 -12.23 -4.15
N TYR A 213 2.06 -11.15 -4.77
CA TYR A 213 1.33 -10.51 -5.87
C TYR A 213 1.66 -11.10 -7.24
N LEU A 214 2.95 -11.29 -7.56
CA LEU A 214 3.37 -11.65 -8.90
C LEU A 214 2.84 -13.03 -9.36
N PRO A 215 2.74 -14.06 -8.51
CA PRO A 215 2.11 -15.33 -8.91
C PRO A 215 0.63 -15.17 -9.30
N ILE A 216 -0.09 -14.23 -8.70
CA ILE A 216 -1.48 -13.91 -9.06
C ILE A 216 -1.50 -13.21 -10.42
N VAL A 217 -0.62 -12.23 -10.63
CA VAL A 217 -0.50 -11.54 -11.92
C VAL A 217 -0.20 -12.52 -13.05
N GLU A 218 0.78 -13.40 -12.88
CA GLU A 218 1.16 -14.40 -13.89
C GLU A 218 -0.01 -15.34 -14.25
N ARG A 219 -0.78 -15.78 -13.25
CA ARG A 219 -1.92 -16.67 -13.45
C ARG A 219 -3.05 -15.98 -14.22
N ARG A 220 -3.26 -14.68 -13.99
CA ARG A 220 -4.45 -13.97 -14.46
C ARG A 220 -4.22 -13.09 -15.69
N LYS A 221 -3.00 -12.62 -15.96
CA LYS A 221 -2.72 -11.59 -16.98
C LYS A 221 -3.18 -11.96 -18.40
N ALA A 222 -3.21 -13.26 -18.73
CA ALA A 222 -3.62 -13.77 -20.04
C ALA A 222 -5.12 -14.15 -20.13
N THR A 223 -5.91 -13.96 -19.07
CA THR A 223 -7.34 -14.31 -19.06
C THR A 223 -8.10 -13.41 -20.04
N PRO A 224 -8.85 -13.97 -21.02
CA PRO A 224 -9.64 -13.15 -21.94
C PRO A 224 -10.72 -12.35 -21.20
N TYR A 225 -10.90 -11.09 -21.58
CA TYR A 225 -11.94 -10.20 -21.04
C TYR A 225 -12.55 -9.36 -22.15
N GLY A 226 -13.79 -8.90 -21.96
CA GLY A 226 -14.50 -8.02 -22.88
C GLY A 226 -14.84 -6.66 -22.25
N GLU A 227 -15.69 -5.92 -22.95
CA GLU A 227 -16.13 -4.59 -22.51
C GLU A 227 -16.92 -4.66 -21.19
N ARG A 228 -17.73 -5.70 -21.00
CA ARG A 228 -18.50 -5.91 -19.76
C ARG A 228 -17.58 -5.95 -18.55
N GLU A 229 -16.52 -6.77 -18.60
CA GLU A 229 -15.59 -6.89 -17.50
C GLU A 229 -14.80 -5.60 -17.26
N ARG A 230 -14.41 -4.92 -18.35
CA ARG A 230 -13.72 -3.64 -18.28
C ARG A 230 -14.59 -2.54 -17.67
N HIS A 231 -15.87 -2.45 -18.04
CA HIS A 231 -16.80 -1.48 -17.46
C HIS A 231 -17.00 -1.69 -15.96
N PHE A 232 -17.06 -2.96 -15.52
CA PHE A 232 -17.12 -3.27 -14.09
C PHE A 232 -15.82 -2.92 -13.36
N GLN A 233 -14.66 -3.21 -13.96
CA GLN A 233 -13.36 -2.80 -13.43
C GLN A 233 -13.28 -1.28 -13.20
N LEU A 234 -13.69 -0.48 -14.19
CA LEU A 234 -13.70 0.98 -14.11
C LEU A 234 -14.66 1.48 -13.02
N TYR A 235 -15.82 0.82 -12.86
CA TYR A 235 -16.77 1.11 -11.79
C TYR A 235 -16.16 0.81 -10.41
N ARG A 236 -15.55 -0.36 -10.23
CA ARG A 236 -14.90 -0.74 -8.97
C ARG A 236 -13.67 0.13 -8.65
N ARG A 237 -12.93 0.59 -9.66
CA ARG A 237 -11.88 1.61 -9.49
C ARG A 237 -12.42 2.92 -8.93
N GLY A 238 -13.68 3.27 -9.20
CA GLY A 238 -14.36 4.39 -8.53
C GLY A 238 -14.40 4.24 -7.00
N ARG A 239 -14.57 3.03 -6.48
CA ARG A 239 -14.50 2.76 -5.02
C ARG A 239 -13.08 2.92 -4.47
N TYR A 240 -12.08 2.55 -5.24
CA TYR A 240 -10.68 2.78 -4.87
C TYR A 240 -10.38 4.28 -4.71
N VAL A 241 -10.88 5.11 -5.64
CA VAL A 241 -10.81 6.57 -5.55
C VAL A 241 -11.60 7.11 -4.34
N GLU A 242 -12.83 6.62 -4.12
CA GLU A 242 -13.63 7.01 -2.94
C GLU A 242 -12.86 6.75 -1.64
N PHE A 243 -12.20 5.59 -1.50
CA PHE A 243 -11.39 5.30 -0.33
C PHE A 243 -10.21 6.25 -0.18
N ASN A 244 -9.38 6.39 -1.21
CA ASN A 244 -8.14 7.16 -1.12
C ASN A 244 -8.40 8.65 -0.88
N LEU A 245 -9.46 9.24 -1.45
CA LEU A 245 -9.75 10.67 -1.31
C LEU A 245 -10.58 11.02 -0.07
N VAL A 246 -11.32 10.08 0.52
CA VAL A 246 -12.21 10.35 1.66
C VAL A 246 -11.72 9.76 2.96
N TRP A 247 -11.09 8.57 2.93
CA TRP A 247 -10.80 7.79 4.13
C TRP A 247 -9.31 7.55 4.38
N ASP A 248 -8.48 7.52 3.34
CA ASP A 248 -7.07 7.22 3.51
C ASP A 248 -6.32 8.36 4.23
N ARG A 249 -5.84 8.05 5.44
CA ARG A 249 -5.12 9.02 6.29
C ARG A 249 -3.84 9.51 5.61
N GLY A 250 -3.12 8.63 4.90
CA GLY A 250 -1.86 8.96 4.23
C GLY A 250 -2.05 10.00 3.11
N THR A 251 -3.04 9.79 2.26
CA THR A 251 -3.40 10.68 1.16
C THR A 251 -3.87 12.05 1.68
N LEU A 252 -4.80 12.06 2.65
CA LEU A 252 -5.31 13.31 3.23
C LEU A 252 -4.20 14.11 3.90
N PHE A 253 -3.36 13.46 4.72
CA PHE A 253 -2.24 14.12 5.38
C PHE A 253 -1.27 14.71 4.37
N GLY A 254 -0.84 13.92 3.37
CA GLY A 254 0.10 14.36 2.35
C GLY A 254 -0.38 15.60 1.59
N LEU A 255 -1.66 15.64 1.21
CA LEU A 255 -2.26 16.78 0.50
C LEU A 255 -2.38 18.02 1.39
N GLN A 256 -2.75 17.84 2.65
CA GLN A 256 -2.94 18.95 3.60
C GLN A 256 -1.62 19.57 4.07
N THR A 257 -0.52 18.79 4.09
CA THR A 257 0.79 19.26 4.56
C THR A 257 1.74 19.71 3.44
N GLY A 258 1.24 19.90 2.22
CA GLY A 258 2.05 20.35 1.07
C GLY A 258 3.05 19.30 0.58
N GLY A 259 2.71 18.01 0.70
CA GLY A 259 3.46 16.94 0.04
C GLY A 259 3.37 17.05 -1.48
N ARG A 260 4.24 16.34 -2.20
CA ARG A 260 4.26 16.38 -3.67
C ARG A 260 3.00 15.72 -4.23
N THR A 261 2.04 16.53 -4.68
CA THR A 261 0.70 16.09 -5.14
C THR A 261 0.76 14.95 -6.16
N GLU A 262 1.57 15.08 -7.21
CA GLU A 262 1.70 14.05 -8.26
C GLU A 262 2.24 12.72 -7.72
N SER A 263 3.07 12.73 -6.67
CA SER A 263 3.54 11.50 -6.02
C SER A 263 2.46 10.88 -5.14
N ILE A 264 1.62 11.68 -4.50
CA ILE A 264 0.54 11.21 -3.62
C ILE A 264 -0.60 10.62 -4.47
N LEU A 265 -1.00 11.34 -5.51
CA LEU A 265 -2.11 10.96 -6.39
C LEU A 265 -1.73 9.91 -7.45
N MET A 266 -0.46 9.47 -7.50
CA MET A 266 -0.05 8.29 -8.25
C MET A 266 -0.91 7.06 -7.91
N SER A 267 -1.40 6.99 -6.68
CA SER A 267 -2.32 5.95 -6.20
C SER A 267 -3.67 5.92 -6.92
N MET A 268 -4.01 6.93 -7.72
CA MET A 268 -5.27 6.98 -8.46
C MET A 268 -5.17 6.12 -9.73
N PRO A 269 -6.21 5.31 -10.03
CA PRO A 269 -6.29 4.61 -11.30
C PRO A 269 -6.38 5.59 -12.49
N PRO A 270 -5.85 5.20 -13.66
CA PRO A 270 -5.79 6.08 -14.84
C PRO A 270 -7.18 6.40 -15.41
N LEU A 271 -8.13 5.46 -15.26
CA LEU A 271 -9.50 5.59 -15.70
C LEU A 271 -10.43 4.99 -14.65
N VAL A 272 -11.58 5.65 -14.46
CA VAL A 272 -12.64 5.27 -13.53
C VAL A 272 -14.01 5.59 -14.12
N ARG A 273 -15.05 4.97 -13.58
CA ARG A 273 -16.43 5.24 -13.93
C ARG A 273 -17.26 5.38 -12.67
N TRP A 274 -18.15 6.38 -12.65
CA TRP A 274 -19.26 6.43 -11.71
C TRP A 274 -20.57 6.31 -12.47
N GLU A 275 -21.52 5.61 -11.88
CA GLU A 275 -22.85 5.41 -12.43
C GLU A 275 -23.86 5.50 -11.29
N TYR A 276 -24.92 6.27 -11.49
CA TYR A 276 -25.96 6.48 -10.50
C TYR A 276 -26.73 5.17 -10.26
N ASP A 277 -26.80 4.75 -9.00
CA ASP A 277 -27.54 3.56 -8.55
C ASP A 277 -27.21 2.26 -9.33
N TYR A 278 -25.97 2.14 -9.83
CA TYR A 278 -25.54 0.91 -10.50
C TYR A 278 -25.56 -0.27 -9.54
N GLN A 279 -26.19 -1.36 -9.98
CA GLN A 279 -26.20 -2.66 -9.33
C GLN A 279 -25.80 -3.71 -10.37
N PRO A 280 -24.84 -4.61 -10.07
CA PRO A 280 -24.51 -5.70 -10.96
C PRO A 280 -25.72 -6.64 -11.12
N GLU A 281 -25.82 -7.30 -12.28
CA GLU A 281 -26.90 -8.24 -12.55
C GLU A 281 -26.89 -9.40 -11.53
N PRO A 282 -28.02 -9.73 -10.88
CA PRO A 282 -28.08 -10.82 -9.93
C PRO A 282 -27.59 -12.14 -10.53
N GLY A 283 -26.72 -12.85 -9.80
CA GLY A 283 -26.13 -14.11 -10.26
C GLY A 283 -24.97 -13.95 -11.25
N SER A 284 -24.60 -12.73 -11.62
CA SER A 284 -23.42 -12.50 -12.45
C SER A 284 -22.10 -12.60 -11.65
N PRO A 285 -20.96 -12.82 -12.32
CA PRO A 285 -19.64 -12.76 -11.68
C PRO A 285 -19.35 -11.42 -10.97
N GLU A 286 -19.90 -10.31 -11.47
CA GLU A 286 -19.79 -8.98 -10.87
C GLU A 286 -20.55 -8.88 -9.54
N ALA A 287 -21.75 -9.47 -9.46
CA ALA A 287 -22.53 -9.50 -8.22
C ALA A 287 -21.84 -10.33 -7.13
N ALA A 288 -21.16 -11.41 -7.51
CA ALA A 288 -20.41 -12.29 -6.60
C ALA A 288 -19.26 -11.56 -5.87
N LEU A 289 -18.73 -10.46 -6.42
CA LEU A 289 -17.66 -9.69 -5.78
C LEU A 289 -18.10 -9.15 -4.41
N SER A 290 -19.36 -8.72 -4.28
CA SER A 290 -19.88 -8.10 -3.06
C SER A 290 -19.81 -9.03 -1.85
N GLU A 291 -20.10 -10.32 -2.06
CA GLU A 291 -19.89 -11.35 -1.05
C GLU A 291 -18.41 -11.62 -0.88
N PHE A 292 -17.67 -11.81 -1.98
CA PHE A 292 -16.25 -12.19 -1.97
C PHE A 292 -15.35 -11.26 -1.14
N ILE A 293 -15.61 -9.95 -1.16
CA ILE A 293 -14.83 -8.95 -0.40
C ILE A 293 -15.28 -8.78 1.05
N GLN A 294 -16.31 -9.49 1.52
CA GLN A 294 -16.66 -9.49 2.94
C GLN A 294 -15.54 -10.13 3.77
N VAL A 295 -15.34 -9.58 4.96
CA VAL A 295 -14.36 -10.09 5.93
C VAL A 295 -14.65 -11.56 6.21
N ARG A 296 -13.65 -12.39 5.96
CA ARG A 296 -13.69 -13.83 6.23
C ARG A 296 -12.31 -14.34 6.57
N ASP A 297 -12.26 -15.55 7.09
CA ASP A 297 -11.01 -16.31 7.19
C ASP A 297 -10.72 -16.92 5.82
N TRP A 298 -9.51 -16.70 5.33
CA TRP A 298 -9.04 -17.21 4.03
C TRP A 298 -8.13 -18.44 4.20
N LEU A 299 -7.82 -18.86 5.43
CA LEU A 299 -6.86 -19.94 5.73
C LEU A 299 -7.46 -21.09 6.54
#